data_AF-A0A966R604-F1
#
_entry.id   AF-A0A966R604-F1
#
_cell.length_a   1.000
_cell.length_b   1.000
_cell.length_c   1.000
_cell.angle_alpha   90.00
_cell.angle_beta   90.00
_cell.angle_gamma   90.00
#
_symmetry.space_group_name_H-M   'P 1'
#
loop_
_entity.id
_entity.type
_entity.pdbx_description
1 polymer ?
#
loop_
_entity_poly.entity_id
_entity_poly.type
_entity_poly.pdbx_seq_one_letter_code
_entity_poly.pdbx_strand_id
1 'polypeptide(L)' 'MQVFIKTLVGKTITLDVEPSDTIENVKQKIQDKEGIPPE' A
#
# COMPACT_ATOMS: atom_id res chain seq x y z
N MET A 1 0.29 -8.17 9.73
CA MET A 1 -0.31 -9.02 8.66
C MET A 1 0.31 -8.57 7.35
N GLN A 2 0.62 -9.48 6.43
CA GLN A 2 1.30 -9.12 5.19
C GLN A 2 0.34 -9.19 4.01
N VAL A 3 0.24 -8.12 3.23
CA VAL A 3 -0.56 -8.06 2.00
C VAL A 3 0.32 -7.87 0.78
N PHE A 4 -0.08 -8.48 -0.34
CA PHE A 4 0.60 -8.38 -1.62
C PHE A 4 -0.23 -7.51 -2.56
N ILE A 5 0.32 -6.37 -2.96
CA ILE A 5 -0.33 -5.43 -3.86
C ILE A 5 0.33 -5.54 -5.23
N LYS A 6 -0.47 -5.78 -6.27
CA LYS A 6 -0.01 -5.73 -7.65
C LYS A 6 -0.35 -4.37 -8.24
N THR A 7 0.66 -3.60 -8.59
CA THR A 7 0.47 -2.29 -9.21
C THR A 7 0.12 -2.43 -10.70
N LEU A 8 -0.40 -1.36 -11.30
CA LEU A 8 -0.75 -1.30 -12.73
C LEU A 8 0.45 -1.54 -13.65
N VAL A 9 1.67 -1.22 -13.19
CA VAL A 9 2.92 -1.48 -13.91
C VAL A 9 3.42 -2.92 -13.77
N GLY A 10 2.66 -3.80 -13.10
CA GLY A 10 3.01 -5.21 -12.91
C GLY A 10 4.00 -5.49 -11.79
N LYS A 11 4.38 -4.47 -10.99
CA LYS A 11 5.24 -4.63 -9.82
C LYS A 11 4.42 -5.20 -8.65
N THR A 12 4.98 -6.16 -7.94
CA THR A 12 4.38 -6.68 -6.70
C THR A 12 5.06 -6.03 -5.51
N ILE A 13 4.27 -5.41 -4.63
CA ILE A 13 4.73 -4.75 -3.42
C ILE A 13 4.22 -5.53 -2.23
N THR A 14 5.12 -5.78 -1.29
CA THR A 14 4.79 -6.36 0.00
C THR A 14 4.55 -5.25 1.00
N LEU A 15 3.39 -5.23 1.66
CA LEU A 15 3.06 -4.26 2.70
C LEU A 15 2.66 -4.95 3.99
N ASP A 16 3.28 -4.53 5.09
CA ASP A 16 2.89 -4.92 6.43
C ASP A 16 1.79 -3.98 6.94
N VAL A 17 0.66 -4.56 7.29
CA VAL A 17 -0.52 -3.85 7.82
C VAL A 17 -0.92 -4.44 9.16
N GLU A 18 -1.43 -3.59 10.03
CA GLU A 18 -2.05 -4.02 11.28
C GLU A 18 -3.55 -4.29 11.06
N PRO A 19 -4.17 -5.23 11.79
CA PRO A 19 -5.61 -5.47 11.69
C PRO A 19 -6.47 -4.27 12.13
N SER A 20 -5.86 -3.31 12.83
CA SER A 20 -6.43 -2.01 13.20
C SER A 20 -6.30 -0.95 12.11
N ASP A 21 -5.46 -1.16 11.08
CA ASP A 21 -5.32 -0.20 9.98
C ASP A 21 -6.60 -0.15 9.15
N THR A 22 -7.07 1.07 8.87
CA THR A 22 -8.16 1.30 7.93
C THR A 22 -7.68 1.19 6.49
N ILE A 23 -8.60 0.97 5.55
CA ILE A 23 -8.27 0.94 4.12
C ILE A 23 -7.64 2.26 3.65
N GLU A 24 -8.03 3.39 4.24
CA GLU A 24 -7.45 4.70 3.94
C GLU A 24 -5.98 4.77 4.39
N ASN A 25 -5.67 4.35 5.61
CA ASN A 25 -4.28 4.26 6.10
C ASN A 25 -3.44 3.31 5.23
N VAL A 26 -4.00 2.17 4.84
CA VAL A 26 -3.32 1.22 3.94
C VAL A 26 -3.02 1.87 2.59
N LYS A 27 -3.96 2.60 1.99
CA LYS A 27 -3.73 3.33 0.73
C LYS A 27 -2.63 4.37 0.87
N GLN A 28 -2.62 5.12 1.97
CA GLN A 28 -1.60 6.13 2.22
C GLN A 28 -0.21 5.51 2.34
N LYS A 29 -0.07 4.44 3.13
CA LYS A 29 1.19 3.67 3.24
C LYS A 29 1.68 3.15 1.88
N ILE A 30 0.77 2.78 0.98
CA ILE A 30 1.14 2.36 -0.39
C ILE A 30 1.64 3.53 -1.22
N GLN A 31 0.98 4.68 -1.15
CA GLN A 31 1.38 5.91 -1.86
C GLN A 31 2.75 6.40 -1.39
N ASP A 32 2.99 6.43 -0.07
CA ASP A 32 4.29 6.78 0.51
C ASP A 32 5.40 5.85 0.02
N LYS A 33 5.12 4.54 -0.06
CA LYS A 33 6.11 3.52 -0.45
C LYS A 33 6.46 3.53 -1.93
N GLU A 34 5.51 3.91 -2.79
CA GLU A 34 5.77 4.12 -4.22
C GLU A 34 6.22 5.55 -4.54
N GLY A 35 6.12 6.49 -3.59
CA GLY A 35 6.47 7.90 -3.79
C GLY A 35 5.48 8.64 -4.70
N ILE A 36 4.22 8.20 -4.73
CA ILE A 36 3.19 8.79 -5.58
C ILE A 36 2.55 9.95 -4.81
N PRO A 37 2.52 11.18 -5.34
CA PRO A 37 1.85 12.28 -4.67
C PRO A 37 0.36 11.97 -4.50
N PRO A 38 -0.26 12.35 -3.36
CA PRO A 38 -1.71 12.29 -3.23
C PRO A 38 -2.35 13.25 -4.23
N GLU A 39 -3.41 12.80 -4.92
CA GLU A 39 -4.33 13.67 -5.66
C GLU A 39 -5.25 14.44 -4.70
#